data_AF-A0AAV6IKJ3-F1
#
_entry.id   AF-A0AAV6IKJ3-F1
#
_cell.length_a   1.000
_cell.length_b   1.000
_cell.length_c   1.000
_cell.angle_alpha   90.00
_cell.angle_beta   90.00
_cell.angle_gamma   90.00
#
_symmetry.space_group_name_H-M   'P 1'
#
loop_
_entity.id
_entity.type
_entity.pdbx_description
1 polymer ?
#
loop_
_entity_poly.entity_id
_entity_poly.type
_entity_poly.pdbx_seq_one_letter_code
_entity_poly.pdbx_strand_id
1 'polypeptide(L)'
;MSGRAANGFRERVVSLFNDCALAPTVLDFENCVNELFEVGGDRAKEFVASIPLYNWANAYFPGKRYGEMTSNAVESFNNWILEARKLPVLKCVDTIRVQIMTQMCERKQLSRKLNGVLCPEYDAKLREFFNKGRTWTVFGSSDEVFEVSSLPADVSNYIDPLYTADAFRLSYDYPIHPVPISTLGVAEVSENSAVILPLILPPKTRRPRGRPKVARIRSRGEKVRQIRCGRCKKLGNHNRKRCKEACD
;
A
#
# COMPACT_ATOMS: atom_id res chain seq x y z
N MET A 1 -10.08 -12.51 35.42
CA MET A 1 -9.89 -11.09 35.05
C MET A 1 -8.68 -10.85 34.13
N SER A 2 -8.37 -11.77 33.19
CA SER A 2 -7.07 -11.80 32.47
C SER A 2 -7.08 -11.21 31.04
N GLY A 3 -8.22 -10.73 30.54
CA GLY A 3 -8.37 -10.40 29.11
C GLY A 3 -8.07 -8.95 28.71
N ARG A 4 -8.25 -7.97 29.60
CA ARG A 4 -8.12 -6.53 29.26
C ARG A 4 -6.68 -6.03 29.35
N ALA A 5 -5.94 -6.40 30.40
CA ALA A 5 -4.54 -5.98 30.57
C ALA A 5 -3.61 -6.56 29.48
N ALA A 6 -3.86 -7.81 29.05
CA ALA A 6 -3.08 -8.47 28.01
C ALA A 6 -3.25 -7.84 26.61
N ASN A 7 -4.42 -7.25 26.31
CA ASN A 7 -4.61 -6.50 25.07
C ASN A 7 -3.81 -5.19 25.08
N GLY A 8 -3.85 -4.45 26.19
CA GLY A 8 -3.10 -3.20 26.32
C GLY A 8 -1.59 -3.38 26.23
N PHE A 9 -1.05 -4.44 26.86
CA PHE A 9 0.38 -4.77 26.73
C PHE A 9 0.77 -5.04 25.27
N ARG A 10 0.01 -5.89 24.57
CA ARG A 10 0.29 -6.21 23.17
C ARG A 10 0.21 -4.97 22.28
N GLU A 11 -0.81 -4.14 22.48
CA GLU A 11 -0.97 -2.88 21.73
C GLU A 11 0.21 -1.94 21.97
N ARG A 12 0.69 -1.83 23.23
CA ARG A 12 1.88 -1.04 23.56
C ARG A 12 3.12 -1.55 22.85
N VAL A 13 3.40 -2.86 22.90
CA VAL A 13 4.57 -3.47 22.23
C VAL A 13 4.50 -3.24 20.72
N VAL A 14 3.32 -3.37 20.11
CA VAL A 14 3.13 -3.09 18.67
C VAL A 14 3.35 -1.61 18.35
N SER A 15 2.89 -0.69 19.20
CA SER A 15 3.15 0.75 19.04
C SER A 15 4.65 1.03 19.05
N LEU A 16 5.37 0.55 20.08
CA LEU A 16 6.82 0.74 20.20
C LEU A 16 7.59 0.15 19.01
N PHE A 17 7.15 -1.01 18.51
CA PHE A 17 7.74 -1.58 17.31
C PHE A 17 7.50 -0.71 16.08
N ASN A 18 6.31 -0.11 15.93
CA ASN A 18 6.04 0.83 14.83
C ASN A 18 6.89 2.09 14.96
N ASP A 19 7.11 2.59 16.18
CA ASP A 19 7.96 3.74 16.44
C ASP A 19 9.41 3.44 16.02
N CYS A 20 9.92 2.24 16.36
CA CYS A 20 11.21 1.76 15.86
C CYS A 20 11.23 1.70 14.32
N ALA A 21 10.19 1.12 13.72
CA ALA A 21 10.13 0.91 12.28
C ALA A 21 10.13 2.25 11.51
N LEU A 22 9.45 3.26 12.05
CA LEU A 22 9.29 4.59 11.44
C LEU A 22 10.40 5.58 11.81
N ALA A 23 11.25 5.26 12.79
CA ALA A 23 12.32 6.14 13.25
C ALA A 23 13.16 6.67 12.06
N PRO A 24 13.30 8.00 11.91
CA PRO A 24 13.94 8.60 10.74
C PRO A 24 15.47 8.55 10.81
N THR A 25 16.04 8.50 12.01
CA THR A 25 17.49 8.47 12.23
C THR A 25 17.90 7.22 13.00
N VAL A 26 19.19 6.85 12.89
CA VAL A 26 19.76 5.74 13.65
C VAL A 26 19.66 5.99 15.16
N LEU A 27 19.88 7.23 15.60
CA LEU A 27 19.76 7.62 17.00
C LEU A 27 18.32 7.46 17.52
N ASP A 28 17.33 7.94 16.76
CA ASP A 28 15.92 7.76 17.13
C ASP A 28 15.54 6.29 17.18
N PHE A 29 16.05 5.49 16.22
CA PHE A 29 15.84 4.05 16.22
C PHE A 29 16.41 3.39 17.48
N GLU A 30 17.63 3.74 17.86
CA GLU A 30 18.27 3.20 19.07
C GLU A 30 17.47 3.54 20.33
N ASN A 31 16.97 4.78 20.43
CA ASN A 31 16.10 5.19 21.54
C ASN A 31 14.81 4.37 21.57
N CYS A 32 14.11 4.25 20.44
CA CYS A 32 12.87 3.48 20.35
C CYS A 32 13.08 1.98 20.61
N VAL A 33 14.17 1.39 20.10
CA VAL A 33 14.42 -0.05 20.23
C VAL A 33 14.80 -0.41 21.67
N ASN A 34 15.51 0.46 22.37
CA ASN A 34 15.78 0.30 23.79
C ASN A 34 14.47 0.29 24.60
N GLU A 35 13.55 1.22 24.34
CA GLU A 35 12.23 1.22 25.00
C GLU A 35 11.43 -0.06 24.66
N LEU A 36 11.48 -0.51 23.41
CA LEU A 36 10.85 -1.76 22.99
C LEU A 36 11.42 -2.97 23.74
N PHE A 37 12.73 -2.99 24.01
CA PHE A 37 13.38 -4.08 24.72
C PHE A 37 13.07 -4.06 26.22
N GLU A 38 12.96 -2.89 26.84
CA GLU A 38 12.54 -2.75 28.24
C GLU A 38 11.11 -3.27 28.45
N VAL A 39 10.20 -2.94 27.53
CA VAL A 39 8.79 -3.35 27.66
C VAL A 39 8.54 -4.77 27.15
N GLY A 40 9.15 -5.14 26.04
CA GLY A 40 8.92 -6.42 25.34
C GLY A 40 9.81 -7.58 25.79
N GLY A 41 10.88 -7.29 26.55
CA GLY A 41 11.82 -8.28 27.07
C GLY A 41 12.53 -9.10 25.99
N ASP A 42 12.93 -10.32 26.35
CA ASP A 42 13.74 -11.20 25.48
C ASP A 42 13.02 -11.56 24.18
N ARG A 43 11.69 -11.69 24.21
CA ARG A 43 10.92 -12.02 23.00
C ARG A 43 11.01 -10.90 21.95
N ALA A 44 11.04 -9.65 22.38
CA ALA A 44 11.22 -8.52 21.47
C ALA A 44 12.65 -8.48 20.92
N LYS A 45 13.65 -8.75 21.77
CA LYS A 45 15.06 -8.85 21.37
C LYS A 45 15.29 -9.94 20.32
N GLU A 46 14.81 -11.15 20.59
CA GLU A 46 14.88 -12.29 19.66
C GLU A 46 14.17 -11.98 18.34
N PHE A 47 12.99 -11.36 18.40
CA PHE A 47 12.24 -11.01 17.20
C PHE A 47 12.98 -9.98 16.35
N VAL A 48 13.48 -8.90 16.95
CA VAL A 48 14.26 -7.87 16.23
C VAL A 48 15.55 -8.46 15.65
N ALA A 49 16.25 -9.32 16.39
CA ALA A 49 17.45 -10.00 15.89
C ALA A 49 17.16 -10.97 14.74
N SER A 50 15.95 -11.53 14.66
CA SER A 50 15.58 -12.50 13.62
C SER A 50 15.34 -11.89 12.23
N ILE A 51 15.19 -10.56 12.13
CA ILE A 51 14.89 -9.86 10.88
C ILE A 51 15.93 -8.76 10.64
N PRO A 52 16.73 -8.83 9.55
CA PRO A 52 17.71 -7.79 9.24
C PRO A 52 17.08 -6.40 9.19
N LEU A 53 17.69 -5.42 9.86
CA LEU A 53 17.12 -4.08 10.04
C LEU A 53 16.80 -3.38 8.71
N TYR A 54 17.65 -3.53 7.71
CA TYR A 54 17.43 -2.95 6.38
C TYR A 54 16.13 -3.44 5.70
N ASN A 55 15.55 -4.57 6.13
CA ASN A 55 14.29 -5.06 5.56
C ASN A 55 13.05 -4.32 6.07
N TRP A 56 13.12 -3.66 7.23
CA TRP A 56 11.90 -3.16 7.88
C TRP A 56 12.08 -1.88 8.69
N ALA A 57 13.29 -1.52 9.14
CA ALA A 57 13.53 -0.25 9.82
C ALA A 57 13.81 0.86 8.80
N ASN A 58 13.15 2.01 8.93
CA ASN A 58 13.32 3.14 8.02
C ASN A 58 14.75 3.72 8.10
N ALA A 59 15.29 3.90 9.31
CA ALA A 59 16.65 4.41 9.55
C ALA A 59 17.78 3.58 8.88
N TYR A 60 17.54 2.29 8.61
CA TYR A 60 18.53 1.37 8.03
C TYR A 60 18.22 0.98 6.58
N PHE A 61 17.12 1.47 6.01
CA PHE A 61 16.78 1.15 4.63
C PHE A 61 17.70 1.92 3.68
N PRO A 62 18.31 1.25 2.68
CA PRO A 62 19.27 1.91 1.78
C PRO A 62 18.63 2.97 0.85
N GLY A 63 17.31 2.98 0.71
CA GLY A 63 16.58 3.92 -0.15
C GLY A 63 15.69 4.89 0.64
N LYS A 64 14.83 5.59 -0.09
CA LYS A 64 13.81 6.47 0.49
C LYS A 64 12.48 5.72 0.56
N ARG A 65 12.06 5.32 1.77
CA ARG A 65 10.74 4.67 1.98
C ARG A 65 9.58 5.66 2.05
N TYR A 66 9.86 6.95 2.22
CA TYR A 66 8.82 7.99 2.25
C TYR A 66 7.75 7.76 3.33
N GLY A 67 8.10 7.07 4.43
CA GLY A 67 7.17 6.69 5.49
C GLY A 67 6.23 5.52 5.14
N GLU A 68 6.36 4.94 3.95
CA GLU A 68 5.56 3.79 3.52
C GLU A 68 6.15 2.49 4.08
N MET A 69 5.47 1.94 5.09
CA MET A 69 5.89 0.74 5.82
C MET A 69 4.98 -0.46 5.58
N THR A 70 4.01 -0.33 4.67
CA THR A 70 2.98 -1.34 4.44
C THR A 70 2.98 -1.82 2.99
N SER A 71 2.57 -3.07 2.78
CA SER A 71 2.32 -3.61 1.44
C SER A 71 0.97 -3.17 0.86
N ASN A 72 0.41 -2.03 1.30
CA ASN A 72 -0.91 -1.55 0.88
C ASN A 72 -1.02 -1.42 -0.64
N ALA A 73 0.07 -1.03 -1.32
CA ALA A 73 0.12 -0.98 -2.77
C ALA A 73 -0.17 -2.34 -3.43
N VAL A 74 0.39 -3.43 -2.88
CA VAL A 74 0.19 -4.79 -3.38
C VAL A 74 -1.23 -5.28 -3.12
N GLU A 75 -1.79 -4.99 -1.94
CA GLU A 75 -3.16 -5.39 -1.61
C GLU A 75 -4.19 -4.63 -2.46
N SER A 76 -4.00 -3.31 -2.61
CA SER A 76 -4.83 -2.45 -3.45
C SER A 76 -4.80 -2.90 -4.92
N PHE A 77 -3.60 -3.13 -5.47
CA PHE A 77 -3.46 -3.62 -6.84
C PHE A 77 -4.12 -4.99 -7.05
N ASN A 78 -3.91 -5.94 -6.13
CA ASN A 78 -4.53 -7.26 -6.22
C ASN A 78 -6.06 -7.20 -6.19
N ASN A 79 -6.62 -6.29 -5.39
CA ASN A 79 -8.06 -6.07 -5.35
C ASN A 79 -8.56 -5.41 -6.64
N TRP A 80 -7.82 -4.43 -7.17
CA TRP A 80 -8.15 -3.72 -8.41
C TRP A 80 -8.24 -4.66 -9.62
N ILE A 81 -7.33 -5.63 -9.74
CA ILE A 81 -7.32 -6.59 -10.85
C ILE A 81 -8.14 -7.87 -10.60
N LEU A 82 -8.87 -7.97 -9.48
CA LEU A 82 -9.49 -9.21 -9.03
C LEU A 82 -10.45 -9.82 -10.07
N GLU A 83 -11.26 -9.00 -10.74
CA GLU A 83 -12.19 -9.46 -11.78
C GLU A 83 -11.47 -9.83 -13.07
N ALA A 84 -10.46 -9.05 -13.48
CA ALA A 84 -9.67 -9.32 -14.69
C ALA A 84 -9.00 -10.70 -14.63
N ARG A 85 -8.49 -11.09 -13.44
CA ARG A 85 -7.86 -12.40 -13.18
C ARG A 85 -8.78 -13.60 -13.36
N LYS A 86 -10.10 -13.41 -13.40
CA LYS A 86 -11.07 -14.49 -13.63
C LYS A 86 -11.25 -14.81 -15.12
N LEU A 87 -10.71 -13.96 -16.01
CA LEU A 87 -10.82 -14.09 -17.46
C LEU A 87 -9.72 -15.01 -18.04
N PRO A 88 -9.90 -15.55 -19.26
CA PRO A 88 -8.82 -16.21 -19.99
C PRO A 88 -7.58 -15.31 -20.14
N VAL A 89 -6.38 -15.89 -20.26
CA VAL A 89 -5.10 -15.17 -20.18
C VAL A 89 -5.06 -13.94 -21.09
N LEU A 90 -5.42 -14.08 -22.36
CA LEU A 90 -5.43 -12.97 -23.32
C LEU A 90 -6.35 -11.84 -22.87
N LYS A 91 -7.57 -12.19 -22.43
CA LYS A 91 -8.55 -11.19 -21.99
C LYS A 91 -8.18 -10.57 -20.64
N CYS A 92 -7.56 -11.32 -19.74
CA CYS A 92 -7.02 -10.84 -18.48
C CYS A 92 -5.96 -9.76 -18.72
N VAL A 93 -4.97 -10.03 -19.58
CA VAL A 93 -3.89 -9.09 -19.91
C VAL A 93 -4.45 -7.83 -20.57
N ASP A 94 -5.33 -7.97 -21.56
CA ASP A 94 -5.93 -6.82 -22.23
C ASP A 94 -6.80 -5.98 -21.29
N THR A 95 -7.55 -6.63 -20.38
CA THR A 95 -8.37 -5.92 -19.39
C THR A 95 -7.50 -5.12 -18.41
N ILE A 96 -6.40 -5.70 -17.92
CA ILE A 96 -5.44 -4.98 -17.07
C ILE A 96 -4.80 -3.82 -17.84
N ARG A 97 -4.41 -4.03 -19.10
CA ARG A 97 -3.87 -2.98 -19.97
C ARG A 97 -4.84 -1.81 -20.11
N VAL A 98 -6.11 -2.07 -20.40
CA VAL A 98 -7.16 -1.03 -20.51
C VAL A 98 -7.33 -0.30 -19.19
N GLN A 99 -7.36 -1.01 -18.05
CA GLN A 99 -7.48 -0.37 -16.73
C GLN A 99 -6.31 0.59 -16.43
N ILE A 100 -5.05 0.17 -16.71
CA ILE A 100 -3.87 1.02 -16.53
C ILE A 100 -3.92 2.21 -17.49
N MET A 101 -4.28 1.99 -18.76
CA MET A 101 -4.42 3.04 -19.77
C MET A 101 -5.44 4.11 -19.33
N THR A 102 -6.61 3.70 -18.86
CA THR A 102 -7.64 4.63 -18.35
C THR A 102 -7.13 5.39 -17.12
N GLN A 103 -6.52 4.70 -16.16
CA GLN A 103 -5.96 5.34 -14.96
C GLN A 103 -4.87 6.36 -15.30
N MET A 104 -3.96 6.04 -16.23
CA MET A 104 -2.92 6.94 -16.72
C MET A 104 -3.53 8.20 -17.35
N CYS A 105 -4.57 8.02 -18.18
CA CYS A 105 -5.29 9.14 -18.79
C CYS A 105 -5.95 10.06 -17.75
N GLU A 106 -6.65 9.48 -16.77
CA GLU A 106 -7.27 10.22 -15.66
C GLU A 106 -6.23 10.99 -14.86
N ARG A 107 -5.10 10.35 -14.51
CA ARG A 107 -4.00 10.99 -13.76
C ARG A 107 -3.34 12.11 -14.56
N LYS A 108 -3.16 11.95 -15.87
CA LYS A 108 -2.68 13.01 -16.77
C LYS A 108 -3.65 14.18 -16.85
N GLN A 109 -4.96 13.95 -16.84
CA GLN A 109 -5.94 15.03 -16.80
C GLN A 109 -5.93 15.76 -15.44
N LEU A 110 -5.76 15.03 -14.34
CA LEU A 110 -5.60 15.63 -13.02
C LEU A 110 -4.32 16.47 -12.93
N SER A 111 -3.22 15.99 -13.49
CA SER A 111 -1.93 16.69 -13.45
C SER A 111 -1.96 18.04 -14.17
N ARG A 112 -2.76 18.16 -15.24
CA ARG A 112 -3.01 19.43 -15.95
C ARG A 112 -3.77 20.46 -15.11
N LYS A 113 -4.54 20.02 -14.11
CA LYS A 113 -5.30 20.89 -13.22
C LYS A 113 -4.50 21.31 -11.98
N LEU A 114 -3.35 20.68 -11.75
CA LEU A 114 -2.46 21.08 -10.66
C LEU A 114 -1.80 22.41 -11.04
N ASN A 115 -1.95 23.42 -10.20
CA ASN A 115 -1.33 24.74 -10.41
C ASN A 115 -0.24 25.05 -9.37
N GLY A 116 -0.19 24.28 -8.27
CA GLY A 116 0.81 24.43 -7.22
C GLY A 116 2.11 23.71 -7.53
N VAL A 117 3.16 24.03 -6.76
CA VAL A 117 4.45 23.34 -6.78
C VAL A 117 4.32 21.88 -6.35
N LEU A 118 3.41 21.60 -5.41
CA LEU A 118 3.16 20.28 -4.85
C LEU A 118 1.78 19.74 -5.22
N CYS A 119 1.66 18.42 -5.13
CA CYS A 119 0.36 17.76 -5.12
C CYS A 119 -0.46 18.21 -3.88
N PRO A 120 -1.79 18.40 -3.98
CA PRO A 120 -2.61 18.99 -2.92
C PRO A 120 -2.54 18.27 -1.58
N GLU A 121 -2.41 16.94 -1.60
CA GLU A 121 -2.29 16.14 -0.37
C GLU A 121 -0.98 16.44 0.38
N TYR A 122 0.13 16.54 -0.34
CA TYR A 122 1.43 16.83 0.24
C TYR A 122 1.57 18.30 0.63
N ASP A 123 0.95 19.21 -0.13
CA ASP A 123 0.83 20.61 0.27
C ASP A 123 0.08 20.77 1.59
N ALA A 124 -1.05 20.06 1.76
CA ALA A 124 -1.79 20.05 3.00
C ALA A 124 -0.98 19.49 4.18
N LYS A 125 -0.30 18.35 3.99
CA LYS A 125 0.59 17.75 5.01
C LYS A 125 1.74 18.68 5.38
N LEU A 126 2.36 19.33 4.40
CA LEU A 126 3.45 20.26 4.63
C LEU A 126 3.00 21.46 5.47
N ARG A 127 1.83 22.04 5.14
CA ARG A 127 1.23 23.13 5.92
C ARG A 127 0.92 22.70 7.35
N GLU A 128 0.44 21.47 7.54
CA GLU A 128 0.20 20.91 8.87
C GLU A 128 1.51 20.82 9.68
N PHE A 129 2.57 20.25 9.10
CA PHE A 129 3.87 20.16 9.79
C PHE A 129 4.48 21.53 10.05
N PHE A 130 4.37 22.45 9.09
CA PHE A 130 4.82 23.82 9.28
C PHE A 130 4.09 24.50 10.45
N ASN A 131 2.77 24.34 10.55
CA ASN A 131 2.01 24.89 11.68
C ASN A 131 2.41 24.25 13.03
N LYS A 132 2.72 22.96 13.06
CA LYS A 132 3.15 22.25 14.29
C LYS A 132 4.58 22.63 14.73
N GLY A 133 5.48 22.78 13.76
CA GLY A 133 6.89 23.11 14.00
C GLY A 133 7.18 24.61 14.02
N ARG A 134 6.17 25.46 13.84
CA ARG A 134 6.34 26.92 13.77
C ARG A 134 6.92 27.44 15.08
N THR A 135 8.08 28.07 14.99
CA THR A 135 8.66 28.86 16.07
C THR A 135 8.09 30.27 16.05
N TRP A 136 7.67 30.76 17.20
CA TRP A 136 7.18 32.12 17.38
C TRP A 136 8.26 32.96 18.06
N THR A 137 8.46 34.17 17.56
CA THR A 137 9.35 35.17 18.14
C THR A 137 8.51 36.34 18.59
N VAL A 138 8.74 36.77 19.83
CA VAL A 138 7.97 37.84 20.46
C VAL A 138 8.88 39.06 20.62
N PHE A 139 8.44 40.20 20.13
CA PHE A 139 9.12 41.49 20.27
C PHE A 139 8.25 42.42 21.12
N GLY A 140 8.83 43.06 22.14
CA GLY A 140 8.11 44.03 22.95
C GLY A 140 8.09 45.40 22.28
N SER A 141 6.90 45.97 22.08
CA SER A 141 6.73 47.37 21.70
C SER A 141 6.51 48.27 22.91
N SER A 142 5.91 47.74 23.97
CA SER A 142 5.75 48.36 25.30
C SER A 142 5.54 47.28 26.35
N ASP A 143 5.33 47.66 27.62
CA ASP A 143 5.06 46.72 28.73
C ASP A 143 3.78 45.89 28.55
N GLU A 144 2.84 46.38 27.72
CA GLU A 144 1.55 45.73 27.48
C GLU A 144 1.35 45.29 26.02
N VAL A 145 2.22 45.73 25.09
CA VAL A 145 2.08 45.48 23.65
C VAL A 145 3.26 44.70 23.12
N PHE A 146 2.96 43.56 22.52
CA PHE A 146 3.94 42.65 21.93
C PHE A 146 3.58 42.36 20.48
N GLU A 147 4.58 42.39 19.60
CA GLU A 147 4.51 41.84 18.26
C GLU A 147 4.91 40.36 18.32
N VAL A 148 4.02 39.48 17.86
CA VAL A 148 4.32 38.05 17.72
C VAL A 148 4.49 37.77 16.24
N SER A 149 5.70 37.40 15.86
CA SER A 149 6.05 37.08 14.48
C SER A 149 6.53 35.63 14.37
N SER A 150 6.44 35.09 13.16
CA SER A 150 7.11 33.83 12.82
C SER A 150 7.89 34.06 11.54
N LEU A 151 9.19 33.78 11.55
CA LEU A 151 9.97 33.77 10.30
C LEU A 151 9.48 32.59 9.44
N PRO A 152 9.01 32.83 8.21
CA PRO A 152 8.68 31.74 7.31
C PRO A 152 9.98 31.03 6.92
N ALA A 153 10.20 29.84 7.47
CA ALA A 153 11.20 28.94 6.92
C ALA A 153 10.76 28.58 5.49
N ASP A 154 11.67 28.70 4.52
CA ASP A 154 11.40 28.20 3.17
C ASP A 154 11.34 26.67 3.24
N VAL A 155 10.10 26.17 3.32
CA VAL A 155 9.81 24.75 3.40
C VAL A 155 10.16 24.01 2.10
N SER A 156 10.34 24.74 1.00
CA SER A 156 10.59 24.16 -0.33
C SER A 156 11.88 23.33 -0.37
N ASN A 157 12.89 23.70 0.44
CA ASN A 157 14.17 22.98 0.51
C ASN A 157 14.08 21.61 1.19
N TYR A 158 13.00 21.32 1.91
CA TYR A 158 12.81 20.04 2.60
C TYR A 158 11.98 19.04 1.79
N ILE A 159 11.52 19.43 0.60
CA ILE A 159 10.62 18.62 -0.21
C ILE A 159 11.43 17.85 -1.23
N ASP A 160 11.31 16.52 -1.18
CA ASP A 160 11.87 15.68 -2.23
C ASP A 160 11.19 16.01 -3.58
N PRO A 161 11.97 16.20 -4.67
CA PRO A 161 11.43 16.48 -6.00
C PRO A 161 10.33 15.52 -6.46
N LEU A 162 10.32 14.28 -5.96
CA LEU A 162 9.28 13.29 -6.27
C LEU A 162 7.86 13.76 -5.93
N TYR A 163 7.69 14.64 -4.94
CA TYR A 163 6.38 15.15 -4.52
C TYR A 163 5.89 16.38 -5.28
N THR A 164 6.70 16.88 -6.21
CA THR A 164 6.32 18.04 -7.02
C THR A 164 5.23 17.68 -8.02
N ALA A 165 4.42 18.68 -8.36
CA ALA A 165 3.42 18.54 -9.42
C ALA A 165 4.09 18.19 -10.77
N ASP A 166 5.33 18.65 -11.02
CA ASP A 166 6.09 18.31 -12.22
C ASP A 166 6.50 16.84 -12.25
N ALA A 167 7.03 16.29 -11.15
CA ALA A 167 7.33 14.86 -11.06
C ALA A 167 6.06 14.01 -11.28
N PHE A 168 4.92 14.45 -10.74
CA PHE A 168 3.63 13.81 -10.99
C PHE A 168 3.24 13.89 -12.48
N ARG A 169 3.38 15.05 -13.14
CA ARG A 169 3.09 15.21 -14.58
C ARG A 169 3.94 14.28 -15.42
N LEU A 170 5.26 14.24 -15.17
CA LEU A 170 6.21 13.40 -15.90
C LEU A 170 5.88 11.90 -15.74
N SER A 171 5.47 11.49 -14.54
CA SER A 171 5.10 10.10 -14.24
C SER A 171 3.92 9.58 -15.09
N TYR A 172 3.04 10.47 -15.54
CA TYR A 172 1.84 10.13 -16.31
C TYR A 172 1.84 10.72 -17.72
N ASP A 173 2.96 11.24 -18.22
CA ASP A 173 2.98 11.88 -19.54
C ASP A 173 2.93 10.86 -20.68
N TYR A 174 3.57 9.71 -20.51
CA TYR A 174 3.67 8.69 -21.56
C TYR A 174 2.33 7.95 -21.79
N PRO A 175 1.77 7.98 -23.02
CA PRO A 175 0.52 7.28 -23.32
C PRO A 175 0.74 5.78 -23.52
N ILE A 176 -0.15 4.96 -22.94
CA ILE A 176 -0.23 3.54 -23.27
C ILE A 176 -1.08 3.40 -24.53
N HIS A 177 -0.45 2.95 -25.61
CA HIS A 177 -1.14 2.77 -26.89
C HIS A 177 -2.11 1.56 -26.86
N PRO A 178 -3.24 1.64 -27.58
CA PRO A 178 -4.10 0.50 -27.78
C PRO A 178 -3.35 -0.59 -28.54
N VAL A 179 -3.60 -1.86 -28.19
CA VAL A 179 -3.13 -2.99 -28.99
C VAL A 179 -4.19 -3.23 -30.08
N PRO A 180 -3.88 -3.00 -31.37
CA PRO A 180 -4.84 -3.24 -32.44
C PRO A 180 -5.27 -4.70 -32.45
N ILE A 181 -6.56 -4.99 -32.59
CA ILE A 181 -7.07 -6.36 -32.76
C ILE A 181 -6.40 -7.05 -33.95
N SER A 182 -6.04 -6.30 -34.99
CA SER A 182 -5.30 -6.78 -36.16
C SER A 182 -3.90 -7.31 -35.84
N THR A 183 -3.26 -6.84 -34.77
CA THR A 183 -1.93 -7.34 -34.33
C THR A 183 -2.01 -8.61 -33.48
N LEU A 184 -3.20 -9.02 -33.03
CA LEU A 184 -3.40 -10.28 -32.28
C LEU A 184 -3.47 -11.52 -33.19
N GLY A 185 -3.11 -11.40 -34.47
CA GLY A 185 -3.11 -12.53 -35.40
C GLY A 185 -4.52 -13.05 -35.70
N VAL A 186 -5.56 -12.26 -35.46
CA VAL A 186 -6.84 -12.48 -36.14
C VAL A 186 -6.66 -11.87 -37.52
N ALA A 187 -5.95 -12.60 -38.39
CA ALA A 187 -6.09 -12.38 -39.81
C ALA A 187 -7.59 -12.35 -40.10
N GLU A 188 -8.04 -11.38 -40.89
CA GLU A 188 -9.33 -11.50 -41.55
C GLU A 188 -9.36 -12.90 -42.16
N VAL A 189 -10.25 -13.76 -41.67
CA VAL A 189 -10.46 -15.07 -42.26
C VAL A 189 -11.17 -14.81 -43.58
N SER A 190 -10.41 -14.42 -44.59
CA SER A 190 -10.70 -14.82 -45.95
C SER A 190 -10.70 -16.34 -45.92
N GLU A 191 -11.82 -16.95 -46.32
CA GLU A 191 -12.08 -18.40 -46.26
C GLU A 191 -10.99 -19.28 -46.91
N ASN A 192 -9.98 -18.69 -47.57
CA ASN A 192 -8.98 -19.40 -48.37
C ASN A 192 -7.50 -19.08 -48.03
N SER A 193 -7.15 -18.53 -46.85
CA SER A 193 -5.73 -18.42 -46.48
C SER A 193 -5.45 -18.80 -45.04
N ALA A 194 -4.93 -20.02 -44.87
CA ALA A 194 -4.45 -20.55 -43.61
C ALA A 194 -3.18 -19.80 -43.17
N VAL A 195 -3.34 -18.77 -42.36
CA VAL A 195 -2.22 -18.20 -41.60
C VAL A 195 -1.82 -19.22 -40.54
N ILE A 196 -0.71 -19.92 -40.76
CA ILE A 196 -0.13 -20.87 -39.81
C ILE A 196 0.42 -20.06 -38.63
N LEU A 197 -0.42 -19.82 -37.63
CA LEU A 197 0.07 -19.45 -36.29
C LEU A 197 0.93 -20.62 -35.78
N PRO A 198 2.13 -20.37 -35.21
CA PRO A 198 2.92 -21.44 -34.63
C PRO A 198 2.06 -22.18 -33.60
N LEU A 199 1.93 -23.49 -33.76
CA LEU A 199 1.10 -24.34 -32.92
C LEU A 199 1.64 -24.31 -31.48
N ILE A 200 1.13 -23.40 -30.64
CA ILE A 200 1.45 -23.36 -29.22
C ILE A 200 0.73 -24.54 -28.57
N LEU A 201 1.47 -25.62 -28.34
CA LEU A 201 0.96 -26.77 -27.60
C LEU A 201 0.66 -26.35 -26.15
N PRO A 202 -0.47 -26.78 -25.57
CA PRO A 202 -0.77 -26.49 -24.18
C PRO A 202 0.35 -27.04 -23.28
N PRO A 203 0.70 -26.34 -22.19
CA PRO A 203 1.64 -26.86 -21.21
C PRO A 203 1.24 -28.28 -20.80
N LYS A 204 2.21 -29.20 -20.69
CA LYS A 204 2.01 -30.59 -20.23
C LYS A 204 1.68 -30.67 -18.73
N THR A 205 0.94 -29.70 -18.20
CA THR A 205 0.49 -29.62 -16.82
C THR A 205 -1.03 -29.60 -16.81
N ARG A 206 -1.65 -30.60 -16.19
CA ARG A 206 -3.10 -30.56 -15.96
C ARG A 206 -3.41 -29.46 -14.93
N ARG A 207 -4.30 -28.53 -15.29
CA ARG A 207 -4.95 -27.69 -14.26
C ARG A 207 -5.69 -28.64 -13.30
N PRO A 208 -5.50 -28.53 -11.97
CA PRO A 208 -6.28 -29.31 -11.02
C PRO A 208 -7.77 -29.10 -11.29
N ARG A 209 -8.58 -30.17 -11.22
CA ARG A 209 -10.03 -30.09 -11.42
C ARG A 209 -10.63 -29.09 -10.42
N GLY A 210 -11.29 -28.04 -10.93
CA GLY A 210 -12.04 -27.07 -10.14
C GLY A 210 -11.79 -25.61 -10.51
N ARG A 211 -12.71 -24.73 -10.10
CA ARG A 211 -12.57 -23.27 -10.21
C ARG A 211 -11.28 -22.83 -9.49
N PRO A 212 -10.46 -21.92 -10.07
CA PRO A 212 -9.37 -21.29 -9.34
C PRO A 212 -9.86 -20.80 -7.98
N LYS A 213 -9.09 -21.09 -6.91
CA LYS A 213 -9.48 -20.69 -5.56
C LYS A 213 -9.62 -19.16 -5.53
N VAL A 214 -10.84 -18.69 -5.32
CA VAL A 214 -11.15 -17.25 -5.16
C VAL A 214 -10.69 -16.76 -3.78
N ALA A 215 -10.59 -17.66 -2.81
CA ALA A 215 -10.17 -17.31 -1.46
C ALA A 215 -8.65 -17.17 -1.37
N ARG A 216 -8.20 -16.03 -0.83
CA ARG A 216 -6.81 -15.76 -0.44
C ARG A 216 -6.24 -16.92 0.39
N ILE A 217 -5.06 -17.39 0.00
CA ILE A 217 -4.23 -18.26 0.85
C ILE A 217 -3.63 -17.36 1.92
N ARG A 218 -3.89 -17.70 3.18
CA ARG A 218 -3.45 -16.90 4.33
C ARG A 218 -1.98 -17.18 4.64
N SER A 219 -1.26 -16.16 5.07
CA SER A 219 0.11 -16.28 5.55
C SER A 219 0.15 -16.97 6.93
N ARG A 220 1.30 -17.55 7.30
CA ARG A 220 1.51 -18.11 8.65
C ARG A 220 1.31 -17.00 9.70
N GLY A 221 0.42 -17.21 10.67
CA GLY A 221 0.11 -16.26 11.76
C GLY A 221 -1.17 -15.44 11.59
N GLU A 222 -1.83 -15.47 10.42
CA GLU A 222 -3.07 -14.72 10.17
C GLU A 222 -4.27 -15.33 10.94
N LYS A 223 -4.69 -14.71 12.05
CA LYS A 223 -5.80 -15.21 12.89
C LYS A 223 -7.13 -15.17 12.13
N VAL A 224 -7.84 -16.30 12.10
CA VAL A 224 -9.19 -16.38 11.53
C VAL A 224 -10.18 -15.86 12.57
N ARG A 225 -10.88 -14.76 12.28
CA ARG A 225 -12.04 -14.35 13.09
C ARG A 225 -13.09 -15.45 13.06
N GLN A 226 -13.40 -16.01 14.22
CA GLN A 226 -14.53 -16.92 14.36
C GLN A 226 -15.81 -16.10 14.39
N ILE A 227 -16.76 -16.49 13.55
CA ILE A 227 -18.09 -15.91 13.46
C ILE A 227 -19.11 -16.96 13.91
N ARG A 228 -20.21 -16.51 14.54
CA ARG A 228 -21.32 -17.39 14.89
C ARG A 228 -22.17 -17.65 13.66
N CYS A 229 -22.27 -18.90 13.22
CA CYS A 229 -23.05 -19.25 12.04
C CYS A 229 -24.54 -19.06 12.28
N GLY A 230 -25.24 -18.31 11.41
CA GLY A 230 -26.68 -18.11 11.52
C GLY A 230 -27.55 -19.36 11.26
N ARG A 231 -26.97 -20.46 10.76
CA ARG A 231 -27.65 -21.76 10.53
C ARG A 231 -27.44 -22.71 11.70
N CYS A 232 -26.22 -23.23 11.89
CA CYS A 232 -25.91 -24.19 12.95
C CYS A 232 -25.62 -23.57 14.33
N LYS A 233 -25.60 -22.24 14.44
CA LYS A 233 -25.34 -21.47 15.67
C LYS A 233 -23.97 -21.72 16.34
N LYS A 234 -23.12 -22.57 15.77
CA LYS A 234 -21.75 -22.83 16.23
C LYS A 234 -20.81 -21.68 15.84
N LEU A 235 -19.78 -21.48 16.66
CA LEU A 235 -18.66 -20.59 16.35
C LEU A 235 -17.72 -21.29 15.36
N GLY A 236 -17.38 -20.61 14.27
CA GLY A 236 -16.52 -21.18 13.24
C GLY A 236 -16.10 -20.15 12.19
N ASN A 237 -15.49 -20.62 11.10
CA ASN A 237 -15.02 -19.78 10.00
C ASN A 237 -16.00 -19.72 8.82
N HIS A 238 -17.28 -20.04 9.05
CA HIS A 238 -18.31 -20.10 8.03
C HIS A 238 -19.56 -19.31 8.46
N ASN A 239 -20.27 -18.73 7.49
CA ASN A 239 -21.53 -18.04 7.69
C ASN A 239 -22.72 -18.91 7.26
N ARG A 240 -23.95 -18.43 7.46
CA ARG A 240 -25.18 -19.15 7.06
C ARG A 240 -25.14 -19.62 5.60
N LYS A 241 -24.62 -18.81 4.67
CA LYS A 241 -24.52 -19.12 3.23
C LYS A 241 -23.50 -20.24 2.91
N ARG A 242 -22.51 -20.47 3.76
CA ARG A 242 -21.43 -21.45 3.58
C ARG A 242 -21.49 -22.60 4.60
N CYS A 243 -22.58 -22.70 5.36
CA CYS A 243 -22.77 -23.74 6.35
C CYS A 243 -23.07 -25.08 5.67
N LYS A 244 -22.21 -26.08 5.92
CA LYS A 244 -22.34 -27.44 5.39
C LYS A 244 -23.06 -28.40 6.34
N GLU A 245 -23.39 -27.96 7.55
CA GLU A 245 -24.23 -28.78 8.44
C GLU A 245 -25.63 -28.92 7.83
N ALA A 246 -26.21 -30.11 7.96
CA ALA A 246 -27.56 -30.41 7.53
C ALA A 246 -28.55 -29.44 8.23
N CYS A 247 -29.64 -29.08 7.54
CA CYS A 247 -30.76 -28.48 8.27
C CYS A 247 -31.47 -29.62 8.98
N ASP A 248 -31.69 -29.45 10.28
CA ASP A 248 -32.92 -29.96 10.89
C ASP A 248 -34.07 -29.01 10.52
#